data_AF-A0A964W526-F1
#
_entry.id   AF-A0A964W526-F1
#
_cell.length_a   1.000
_cell.length_b   1.000
_cell.length_c   1.000
_cell.angle_alpha   90.00
_cell.angle_beta   90.00
_cell.angle_gamma   90.00
#
_symmetry.space_group_name_H-M   'P 1'
#
loop_
_entity.id
_entity.type
_entity.pdbx_description
1 polymer ?
#
loop_
_entity_poly.entity_id
_entity_poly.type
_entity_poly.pdbx_seq_one_letter_code
_entity_poly.pdbx_strand_id
1 'polypeptide(L)'
;MSNIYNQIKDLIPFKTYVKAKSNGEFLIVMSENLEIQYLNEVAKDFYELIDGNKELDVLVQEMAEIYDVEKEVLENDMFHLIRDLQWQNLISLKEMK
;
A
#
# COMPACT_ATOMS: atom_id res chain seq x y z
N MET A 1 -16.93 3.80 -10.88
CA MET A 1 -16.11 2.66 -10.43
C MET A 1 -14.98 2.42 -11.41
N SER A 2 -13.72 2.58 -10.97
CA SER A 2 -12.55 2.23 -11.78
C SER A 2 -12.56 0.73 -12.04
N ASN A 3 -12.67 0.31 -13.30
CA ASN A 3 -12.69 -1.10 -13.73
C ASN A 3 -11.44 -1.86 -13.27
N ILE A 4 -10.36 -1.16 -12.90
CA ILE A 4 -9.06 -1.73 -12.55
C ILE A 4 -8.98 -2.08 -11.06
N TYR A 5 -9.59 -1.31 -10.15
CA TYR A 5 -9.55 -1.64 -8.71
C TYR A 5 -10.20 -3.01 -8.45
N ASN A 6 -11.32 -3.29 -9.12
CA ASN A 6 -11.98 -4.59 -9.08
C ASN A 6 -11.12 -5.76 -9.58
N GLN A 7 -10.06 -5.50 -10.35
CA GLN A 7 -9.15 -6.54 -10.84
C GLN A 7 -8.04 -6.88 -9.83
N ILE A 8 -7.75 -5.98 -8.89
CA ILE A 8 -6.63 -6.13 -7.95
C ILE A 8 -7.07 -6.29 -6.50
N LYS A 9 -8.32 -5.96 -6.16
CA LYS A 9 -8.81 -5.91 -4.78
C LYS A 9 -8.63 -7.22 -4.00
N ASP A 10 -8.68 -8.37 -4.68
CA ASP A 10 -8.53 -9.70 -4.09
C ASP A 10 -7.06 -10.17 -4.04
N LEU A 11 -6.11 -9.32 -4.47
CA LEU A 11 -4.67 -9.61 -4.39
C LEU A 11 -4.10 -9.24 -3.03
N ILE A 12 -3.06 -9.97 -2.63
CA ILE A 12 -2.34 -9.76 -1.37
C ILE A 12 -1.06 -8.97 -1.65
N PRO A 13 -0.85 -7.80 -1.02
CA PRO A 13 0.40 -7.08 -1.10
C PRO A 13 1.48 -7.69 -0.21
N PHE A 14 2.70 -7.71 -0.72
CA PHE A 14 3.91 -8.12 -0.01
C PHE A 14 4.93 -7.01 -0.10
N LYS A 15 5.51 -6.63 1.04
CA LYS A 15 6.58 -5.64 1.08
C LYS A 15 7.85 -6.21 0.44
N THR A 16 8.44 -5.45 -0.47
CA THR A 16 9.72 -5.77 -1.12
C THR A 16 10.70 -4.65 -0.80
N TYR A 17 11.31 -4.70 0.40
CA TYR A 17 12.29 -3.70 0.82
C TYR A 17 13.54 -4.38 1.39
N VAL A 18 14.66 -3.67 1.28
CA VAL A 18 15.93 -4.06 1.88
C VAL A 18 16.01 -3.54 3.32
N LYS A 19 15.60 -2.28 3.53
CA LYS A 19 15.55 -1.67 4.87
C LYS A 19 14.44 -0.62 4.97
N ALA A 20 13.77 -0.57 6.12
CA ALA A 20 12.81 0.49 6.45
C ALA A 20 13.20 1.16 7.77
N LYS A 21 12.97 2.47 7.88
CA LYS A 21 13.19 3.25 9.10
C LYS A 21 12.08 4.28 9.27
N SER A 22 11.36 4.20 10.39
CA SER A 22 10.38 5.20 10.77
C SER A 22 11.07 6.44 11.36
N ASN A 23 10.61 7.63 10.98
CA ASN A 23 11.11 8.91 11.48
C ASN A 23 9.95 9.84 11.87
N GLY A 24 9.06 9.35 12.74
CA GLY A 24 7.86 10.07 13.15
C GLY A 24 6.86 10.19 12.01
N GLU A 25 6.92 11.32 11.29
CA GLU A 25 5.98 11.73 10.25
C GLU A 25 6.17 10.99 8.91
N PHE A 26 7.36 10.42 8.66
CA PHE A 26 7.67 9.75 7.40
C PHE A 26 8.25 8.36 7.63
N LEU A 27 8.04 7.48 6.65
CA LEU A 27 8.74 6.20 6.56
C LEU A 27 9.77 6.26 5.44
N ILE A 28 11.03 6.00 5.78
CA ILE A 28 12.12 5.92 4.82
C ILE A 28 12.29 4.45 4.44
N VAL A 29 12.08 4.11 3.17
CA VAL A 29 12.19 2.73 2.67
C VAL A 29 13.24 2.66 1.57
N MET A 30 14.11 1.67 1.67
CA MET A 30 15.08 1.33 0.63
C MET A 30 14.56 0.13 -0.15
N SER A 31 14.29 0.32 -1.43
CA SER A 31 13.86 -0.72 -2.37
C SER A 31 15.04 -1.62 -2.79
N GLU A 32 14.74 -2.73 -3.46
CA GLU A 32 15.73 -3.70 -3.92
C GLU A 32 16.71 -3.14 -4.96
N ASN A 33 16.31 -2.11 -5.72
CA ASN A 33 17.18 -1.37 -6.64
C ASN A 33 18.06 -0.31 -5.93
N LEU A 34 18.11 -0.31 -4.59
CA LEU A 34 18.89 0.61 -3.74
C LEU A 34 18.43 2.07 -3.81
N GLU A 35 17.24 2.34 -4.33
CA GLU A 35 16.62 3.66 -4.27
C GLU A 35 15.99 3.90 -2.89
N ILE A 36 16.03 5.15 -2.43
CA ILE A 36 15.44 5.56 -1.15
C ILE A 36 14.17 6.34 -1.46
N GLN A 37 13.05 5.87 -0.91
CA GLN A 37 11.75 6.51 -1.01
C GLN A 37 11.31 7.04 0.35
N TYR A 38 10.63 8.18 0.33
CA TYR A 38 10.05 8.82 1.51
C TYR A 38 8.53 8.69 1.40
N LEU A 39 7.95 7.84 2.23
CA LEU A 39 6.51 7.70 2.31
C LEU A 39 5.96 8.75 3.27
N ASN A 40 4.94 9.49 2.81
CA ASN A 40 4.15 10.37 3.66
C ASN A 40 3.33 9.58 4.68
N GLU A 41 2.61 10.28 5.55
CA GLU A 41 1.81 9.67 6.62
C GLU A 41 0.82 8.61 6.08
N VAL A 42 0.01 8.95 5.08
CA VAL A 42 -0.99 8.03 4.51
C VAL A 42 -0.33 6.80 3.87
N ALA A 43 0.73 7.02 3.07
CA ALA A 43 1.46 5.92 2.44
C ALA A 43 2.17 5.05 3.48
N LYS A 44 2.70 5.65 4.55
CA LYS A 44 3.30 4.95 5.68
C LYS A 44 2.27 4.08 6.38
N ASP A 45 1.09 4.62 6.71
CA ASP A 45 0.06 3.88 7.42
C ASP A 45 -0.39 2.66 6.61
N PHE A 46 -0.70 2.87 5.33
CA PHE A 46 -1.02 1.77 4.42
C PHE A 46 0.13 0.75 4.34
N TYR A 47 1.36 1.23 4.17
CA TYR A 47 2.52 0.36 4.09
C TYR A 47 2.69 -0.43 5.38
N GLU A 48 2.50 0.16 6.56
CA GLU A 48 2.60 -0.53 7.84
C GLU A 48 1.55 -1.63 8.01
N LEU A 49 0.32 -1.43 7.51
CA LEU A 49 -0.75 -2.44 7.53
C LEU A 49 -0.47 -3.69 6.68
N ILE A 50 0.42 -3.61 5.68
CA ILE A 50 0.77 -4.76 4.85
C ILE A 50 1.52 -5.82 5.70
N ASP A 51 0.89 -6.97 5.89
CA ASP A 51 1.43 -8.11 6.64
C ASP A 51 1.67 -9.36 5.77
N GLY A 52 1.25 -9.32 4.50
CA GLY A 52 1.36 -10.43 3.55
C GLY A 52 0.26 -11.49 3.68
N ASN A 53 -0.79 -11.23 4.45
CA ASN A 53 -1.92 -12.16 4.65
C ASN A 53 -3.28 -11.57 4.26
N LYS A 54 -3.41 -10.25 4.25
CA LYS A 54 -4.67 -9.55 3.95
C LYS A 54 -4.77 -9.15 2.47
N GLU A 55 -5.97 -9.25 1.91
CA GLU A 55 -6.30 -8.73 0.59
C GLU A 55 -6.32 -7.19 0.59
N LEU A 56 -6.08 -6.58 -0.57
CA LEU A 56 -6.14 -5.14 -0.73
C LEU A 56 -7.49 -4.54 -0.30
N ASP A 57 -8.60 -5.22 -0.58
CA ASP A 57 -9.94 -4.75 -0.20
C ASP A 57 -10.09 -4.56 1.32
N VAL A 58 -9.52 -5.48 2.09
CA VAL A 58 -9.50 -5.44 3.56
C VAL A 58 -8.63 -4.29 4.06
N LEU A 59 -7.44 -4.11 3.48
CA LEU A 59 -6.54 -3.02 3.86
C LEU A 59 -7.14 -1.65 3.55
N VAL A 60 -7.84 -1.51 2.42
CA VAL A 60 -8.53 -0.25 2.06
C VAL A 60 -9.70 0.01 3.01
N GLN A 61 -10.43 -1.02 3.43
CA GLN A 61 -11.47 -0.88 4.46
C GLN A 61 -10.88 -0.43 5.81
N GLU A 62 -9.77 -1.02 6.25
CA GLU A 62 -9.08 -0.61 7.50
C GLU A 62 -8.59 0.84 7.42
N MET A 63 -8.05 1.26 6.27
CA MET A 63 -7.68 2.66 6.04
C MET A 63 -8.89 3.60 6.08
N ALA A 64 -10.00 3.21 5.46
CA ALA A 64 -11.23 4.01 5.49
C ALA A 64 -11.74 4.24 6.93
N GLU A 65 -11.62 3.22 7.78
CA GLU A 65 -11.97 3.31 9.21
C GLU A 65 -11.00 4.18 10.01
N ILE A 66 -9.68 4.10 9.75
CA ILE A 66 -8.67 4.94 10.41
C ILE A 66 -8.91 6.43 10.11
N TYR A 67 -9.28 6.74 8.87
CA TYR A 67 -9.45 8.11 8.38
C TYR A 67 -10.90 8.62 8.48
N ASP A 68 -11.84 7.80 8.95
CA ASP A 68 -13.29 8.11 9.05
C ASP A 68 -13.88 8.63 7.73
N VAL A 69 -13.60 7.92 6.63
CA VAL A 69 -14.08 8.27 5.29
C VAL A 69 -14.78 7.09 4.62
N GLU A 70 -15.63 7.39 3.64
CA GLU A 70 -16.25 6.35 2.83
C GLU A 70 -15.21 5.62 1.97
N LYS A 71 -15.27 4.28 1.97
CA LYS A 71 -14.36 3.43 1.19
C LYS A 71 -14.28 3.85 -0.28
N GLU A 72 -15.41 4.16 -0.90
CA GLU A 72 -15.49 4.56 -2.31
C GLU A 72 -14.67 5.82 -2.64
N VAL A 73 -14.50 6.71 -1.66
CA VAL A 73 -13.66 7.91 -1.80
C VAL A 73 -12.18 7.52 -1.78
N LEU A 74 -11.80 6.57 -0.92
CA LEU A 74 -10.42 6.14 -0.74
C LEU A 74 -9.93 5.23 -1.89
N GLU A 75 -10.82 4.46 -2.53
CA GLU A 75 -10.46 3.47 -3.55
C GLU A 75 -9.56 4.01 -4.67
N ASN A 76 -9.86 5.19 -5.20
CA ASN A 76 -9.06 5.78 -6.28
C ASN A 76 -7.68 6.24 -5.80
N ASP A 77 -7.61 6.87 -4.63
CA ASP A 77 -6.34 7.33 -4.04
C ASP A 77 -5.47 6.13 -3.68
N MET A 78 -6.07 5.08 -3.14
CA MET A 78 -5.38 3.82 -2.83
C MET A 78 -4.89 3.11 -4.08
N PHE A 79 -5.68 3.10 -5.16
CA PHE A 79 -5.22 2.56 -6.43
C PHE A 79 -3.95 3.27 -6.94
N HIS A 80 -3.95 4.60 -6.91
CA HIS A 80 -2.77 5.38 -7.30
C HIS A 80 -1.57 5.08 -6.39
N LEU A 81 -1.78 5.05 -5.08
CA LEU A 81 -0.75 4.72 -4.11
C LEU A 81 -0.15 3.32 -4.36
N ILE A 82 -0.98 2.30 -4.51
CA ILE A 82 -0.54 0.91 -4.75
C ILE A 82 0.30 0.83 -6.03
N ARG A 83 -0.17 1.45 -7.11
CA ARG A 83 0.56 1.49 -8.38
C ARG A 83 1.92 2.16 -8.22
N ASP A 84 1.97 3.29 -7.53
CA ASP A 84 3.20 4.05 -7.34
C ASP A 84 4.21 3.26 -6.48
N LEU A 85 3.73 2.58 -5.42
CA LEU A 85 4.55 1.68 -4.60
C LEU A 85 5.08 0.47 -5.41
N GLN A 86 4.28 -0.09 -6.31
CA GLN A 86 4.73 -1.15 -7.22
C GLN A 86 5.82 -0.65 -8.18
N TRP A 87 5.62 0.53 -8.78
CA TRP A 87 6.62 1.13 -9.67
C TRP A 87 7.95 1.42 -8.97
N GLN A 88 7.90 1.79 -7.69
CA GLN A 88 9.07 2.01 -6.85
C GLN A 88 9.68 0.71 -6.30
N ASN A 89 9.18 -0.47 -6.70
CA ASN A 89 9.59 -1.78 -6.19
C ASN A 89 9.50 -1.89 -4.67
N LEU A 90 8.53 -1.23 -4.04
CA LEU A 90 8.31 -1.27 -2.58
C LEU A 90 7.31 -2.35 -2.16
N ILE A 91 6.40 -2.71 -3.05
CA ILE A 91 5.46 -3.81 -2.87
C ILE A 91 5.35 -4.68 -4.12
N SER A 92 4.92 -5.92 -3.94
CA SER A 92 4.45 -6.82 -5.00
C SER A 92 3.06 -7.32 -4.66
N LEU A 93 2.21 -7.51 -5.67
CA LEU A 93 0.88 -8.10 -5.49
C LEU A 93 0.92 -9.56 -5.95
N LYS A 94 0.32 -10.46 -5.17
CA LYS A 94 0.23 -11.88 -5.52
C LYS A 94 -1.18 -12.41 -5.23
N GLU A 95 -1.60 -13.39 -6.01
CA GLU A 95 -2.79 -14.17 -5.71
C GLU A 95 -2.55 -15.05 -4.48
N MET A 96 -3.60 -15.25 -3.69
CA MET A 96 -3.58 -16.24 -2.61
C MET A 96 -3.50 -17.64 -3.24
N LYS A 97 -2.48 -18.40 -2.89
CA LYS A 97 -2.29 -19.79 -3.36
C LYS A 97 -3.21 -20.77 -2.65
#